data_AF-A0A7X5YC60-F1
#
_entry.id   AF-A0A7X5YC60-F1
#
_cell.length_a   1.000
_cell.length_b   1.000
_cell.length_c   1.000
_cell.angle_alpha   90.00
_cell.angle_beta   90.00
_cell.angle_gamma   90.00
#
_symmetry.space_group_name_H-M   'P 1'
#
loop_
_entity.id
_entity.type
_entity.pdbx_description
1 polymer ?
#
loop_
_entity_poly.entity_id
_entity_poly.type
_entity_poly.pdbx_seq_one_letter_code
_entity_poly.pdbx_strand_id
1 'polypeptide(L)'
;MSRSNFTPMGRFKEIIDRYGLKLMEVGTNHLRIFADNRKLFDYYPLRMKLFDYRQWKQLTYPSLIEGADKWETELDEIIKRLMVSPQ
;
A
#
# COMPACT_ATOMS: atom_id res chain seq x y z
N MET A 1 -19.36 15.04 -6.32
CA MET A 1 -19.07 13.62 -6.06
C MET A 1 -17.70 13.53 -5.41
N SER A 2 -17.61 12.90 -4.23
CA SER A 2 -16.44 13.01 -3.34
C SER A 2 -15.34 12.02 -3.73
N ARG A 3 -14.10 12.50 -3.84
CA ARG A 3 -12.92 11.63 -3.73
C ARG A 3 -12.91 11.03 -2.31
N SER A 4 -12.59 9.74 -2.18
CA SER A 4 -12.26 9.18 -0.87
C SER A 4 -10.79 9.43 -0.61
N ASN A 5 -10.46 10.14 0.47
CA ASN A 5 -9.07 10.33 0.89
C ASN A 5 -8.54 9.14 1.72
N PHE A 6 -9.34 8.08 1.85
CA PHE A 6 -9.06 6.93 2.68
C PHE A 6 -8.85 5.69 1.83
N THR A 7 -7.88 4.88 2.23
CA THR A 7 -7.67 3.54 1.68
C THR A 7 -8.93 2.68 1.84
N PRO A 8 -9.39 2.01 0.77
CA PRO A 8 -10.34 0.90 0.87
C PRO A 8 -9.68 -0.30 1.57
N MET A 9 -9.72 -0.33 2.91
CA MET A 9 -8.90 -1.26 3.71
C MET A 9 -9.18 -2.74 3.47
N GLY A 10 -10.42 -3.13 3.13
CA GLY A 10 -10.74 -4.51 2.75
C GLY A 10 -9.95 -4.92 1.51
N ARG A 11 -10.01 -4.11 0.47
CA ARG A 11 -9.29 -4.34 -0.78
C ARG A 11 -7.77 -4.28 -0.62
N PHE A 12 -7.27 -3.36 0.20
CA PHE A 12 -5.84 -3.30 0.54
C PHE A 12 -5.36 -4.62 1.13
N LYS A 13 -6.09 -5.17 2.12
CA LYS A 13 -5.75 -6.46 2.74
C LYS A 13 -5.76 -7.61 1.73
N GLU A 14 -6.76 -7.68 0.84
CA GLU A 14 -6.78 -8.68 -0.23
C GLU A 14 -5.54 -8.65 -1.13
N ILE A 15 -5.07 -7.45 -1.48
CA ILE A 15 -3.85 -7.29 -2.29
C ILE A 15 -2.63 -7.79 -1.51
N ILE A 16 -2.47 -7.38 -0.24
CA ILE A 16 -1.37 -7.82 0.62
C ILE A 16 -1.36 -9.34 0.79
N ASP A 17 -2.53 -9.95 1.05
CA ASP A 17 -2.68 -11.39 1.24
C ASP A 17 -2.36 -12.18 -0.03
N ARG A 18 -2.71 -11.66 -1.22
CA ARG A 18 -2.36 -12.29 -2.51
C ARG A 18 -0.85 -12.50 -2.69
N TYR A 19 -0.03 -11.62 -2.12
CA TYR A 19 1.42 -11.72 -2.16
C TYR A 19 2.02 -12.51 -1.00
N GLY A 20 1.20 -13.02 -0.06
CA GLY A 20 1.67 -13.68 1.15
C GLY A 20 2.39 -12.72 2.12
N LEU A 21 2.15 -11.42 2.00
CA LEU A 21 2.81 -10.42 2.83
C LEU A 21 2.15 -10.36 4.20
N LYS A 22 2.95 -10.17 5.26
CA LYS A 22 2.44 -9.96 6.61
C LYS A 22 2.26 -8.48 6.88
N LEU A 23 1.16 -8.14 7.53
CA LEU A 23 0.82 -6.79 7.96
C LEU A 23 0.87 -6.70 9.48
N MET A 24 1.54 -5.67 9.99
CA MET A 24 1.59 -5.34 11.41
C MET A 24 1.14 -3.90 11.64
N GLU A 25 0.25 -3.68 12.61
CA GLU A 25 -0.11 -2.35 13.07
C GLU A 25 1.00 -1.83 14.00
N VAL A 26 1.69 -0.77 13.61
CA VAL A 26 2.79 -0.18 14.40
C VAL A 26 2.29 0.98 15.27
N GLY A 27 1.21 1.61 14.85
CA GLY A 27 0.56 2.69 15.57
C GLY A 27 -0.68 3.16 14.80
N THR A 28 -1.30 4.23 15.30
CA THR A 28 -2.48 4.81 14.65
C THR A 28 -2.14 5.24 13.23
N ASN A 29 -2.88 4.72 12.25
CA ASN A 29 -2.68 5.05 10.82
C ASN A 29 -1.27 4.69 10.29
N HIS A 30 -0.63 3.66 10.86
CA HIS A 30 0.68 3.19 10.41
C HIS A 30 0.72 1.67 10.40
N LEU A 31 0.76 1.12 9.20
CA LEU A 31 0.92 -0.31 8.94
C LEU A 31 2.33 -0.58 8.44
N ARG A 32 2.92 -1.68 8.86
CA ARG A 32 4.20 -2.17 8.35
C ARG A 32 3.98 -3.49 7.65
N ILE A 33 4.45 -3.55 6.41
CA ILE A 33 4.30 -4.71 5.53
C ILE A 33 5.62 -5.45 5.46
N PHE A 34 5.58 -6.78 5.57
CA PHE A 34 6.74 -7.66 5.58
C PHE A 34 6.62 -8.76 4.52
N ALA A 35 7.75 -9.12 3.93
CA ALA A 35 7.95 -10.34 3.15
C ALA A 35 9.03 -11.17 3.86
N ASP A 36 8.75 -12.41 4.23
CA ASP A 36 9.70 -13.32 4.89
C ASP A 36 10.47 -12.67 6.07
N ASN A 37 9.73 -12.01 6.97
CA ASN A 37 10.25 -11.25 8.13
C ASN A 37 11.13 -10.02 7.79
N ARG A 38 11.33 -9.70 6.51
CA ARG A 38 11.94 -8.45 6.05
C ARG A 38 10.86 -7.41 5.84
N LYS A 39 10.98 -6.24 6.48
CA LYS A 39 10.07 -5.12 6.21
C LYS A 39 10.20 -4.73 4.74
N LEU A 40 9.08 -4.67 4.01
CA LEU A 40 9.04 -4.25 2.62
C LEU A 40 8.81 -2.72 2.51
N PHE A 41 7.80 -2.22 3.21
CA PHE A 41 7.50 -0.78 3.32
C PHE A 41 6.60 -0.49 4.53
N ASP A 42 6.56 0.78 4.94
CA ASP A 42 5.52 1.31 5.82
C ASP A 42 4.38 1.92 4.96
N TYR A 43 3.14 1.79 5.41
CA TYR A 43 1.94 2.30 4.75
C TYR A 43 1.10 3.16 5.72
N TYR A 44 0.59 4.28 5.22
CA TYR A 44 -0.19 5.26 5.96
C TYR A 44 -1.58 5.43 5.32
N PRO A 45 -2.59 4.64 5.74
CA PRO A 45 -3.90 4.57 5.09
C PRO A 45 -4.64 5.90 4.89
N LEU A 46 -4.67 6.78 5.90
CA LEU A 46 -5.36 8.07 5.83
C LEU A 46 -4.67 9.08 4.89
N ARG A 47 -3.48 8.74 4.40
CA ARG A 47 -2.74 9.53 3.41
C ARG A 47 -2.53 8.78 2.10
N MET A 48 -2.93 7.51 2.02
CA MET A 48 -2.63 6.60 0.91
C MET A 48 -1.17 6.70 0.44
N LYS A 49 -0.26 6.69 1.41
CA LYS A 49 1.16 6.97 1.18
C LYS A 49 2.02 5.88 1.78
N LEU A 50 3.12 5.55 1.12
CA LEU A 50 4.04 4.51 1.57
C LEU A 50 5.50 4.97 1.55
N PHE A 51 6.31 4.30 2.38
CA PHE A 51 7.75 4.55 2.51
C PHE A 51 8.52 3.23 2.44
N ASP A 52 9.37 3.09 1.42
CA ASP A 52 10.11 1.86 1.08
C ASP A 52 11.58 1.91 1.49
N TYR A 53 11.90 2.64 2.56
CA TYR A 53 13.26 3.02 3.03
C TYR A 53 13.98 4.07 2.20
N ARG A 54 13.75 4.13 0.89
CA ARG A 54 14.47 5.05 0.00
C ARG A 54 13.69 6.32 -0.23
N GLN A 55 12.38 6.19 -0.44
CA GLN A 55 11.56 7.33 -0.79
C GLN A 55 10.11 7.17 -0.33
N TRP A 56 9.46 8.32 -0.25
CA TRP A 56 8.01 8.39 -0.09
C TRP A 56 7.33 8.24 -1.44
N LYS A 57 6.23 7.50 -1.47
CA LYS A 57 5.37 7.35 -2.65
C LYS A 57 3.92 7.60 -2.29
N GLN A 58 3.28 8.48 -3.05
CA GLN A 58 1.86 8.77 -2.94
C GLN A 58 1.12 7.86 -3.92
N LEU A 59 0.13 7.12 -3.43
CA LEU A 59 -0.82 6.45 -4.30
C LEU A 59 -1.91 7.43 -4.72
N THR A 60 -2.46 7.21 -5.90
CA THR A 60 -3.66 7.88 -6.38
C THR A 60 -4.82 7.60 -5.40
N TYR A 61 -5.67 8.59 -5.15
CA TYR A 61 -6.88 8.37 -4.35
C TYR A 61 -7.98 7.69 -5.19
N PRO A 62 -8.74 6.74 -4.62
CA PRO A 62 -9.88 6.14 -5.29
C PRO A 62 -10.90 7.21 -5.67
N SER A 63 -11.37 7.13 -6.91
CA SER A 63 -12.32 8.09 -7.49
C SER A 63 -13.44 7.33 -8.19
N LEU A 64 -14.68 7.80 -7.99
CA LEU A 64 -15.90 7.21 -8.56
C LEU A 64 -16.08 7.49 -10.05
N ILE A 65 -15.33 8.44 -10.62
CA ILE A 65 -15.48 8.89 -12.00
C ILE A 65 -14.46 8.17 -12.91
N GLU A 66 -13.20 8.16 -12.48
CA GLU A 66 -12.09 7.48 -13.15
C GLU A 66 -11.04 7.07 -12.12
N GLY A 67 -10.42 5.90 -12.28
CA GLY A 67 -9.29 5.45 -11.47
C GLY A 67 -9.65 4.87 -10.10
N ALA A 68 -10.82 4.22 -9.97
CA ALA A 68 -11.21 3.49 -8.76
C ALA A 68 -10.16 2.42 -8.36
N ASP A 69 -9.54 1.80 -9.36
CA ASP A 69 -8.56 0.73 -9.26
C ASP A 69 -7.11 1.18 -9.51
N LYS A 70 -6.89 2.43 -9.94
CA LYS A 70 -5.55 2.93 -10.29
C LYS A 70 -4.54 2.79 -9.14
N TRP A 71 -4.99 3.08 -7.91
CA TRP A 71 -4.18 2.91 -6.72
C TRP A 71 -3.82 1.45 -6.44
N GLU A 72 -4.66 0.50 -6.85
CA GLU A 72 -4.40 -0.93 -6.73
C GLU A 72 -3.25 -1.32 -7.66
N THR A 73 -3.31 -0.87 -8.92
CA THR A 73 -2.24 -1.10 -9.91
C THR A 73 -0.92 -0.49 -9.46
N GLU A 74 -0.93 0.76 -8.97
CA GLU A 74 0.27 1.40 -8.42
C GLU A 74 0.85 0.63 -7.22
N LEU A 75 0.00 0.14 -6.32
CA LEU A 75 0.43 -0.66 -5.17
C LEU A 75 1.01 -2.00 -5.62
N ASP A 76 0.37 -2.68 -6.57
CA ASP A 76 0.80 -3.96 -7.15
C ASP A 76 2.19 -3.85 -7.79
N GLU A 77 2.42 -2.82 -8.61
CA GLU A 77 3.72 -2.53 -9.22
C GLU A 77 4.81 -2.25 -8.18
N ILE A 78 4.47 -1.48 -7.14
CA ILE A 78 5.39 -1.17 -6.04
C ILE A 78 5.77 -2.46 -5.29
N ILE A 79 4.80 -3.31 -4.95
CA ILE A 79 5.06 -4.59 -4.29
C ILE A 79 5.95 -5.46 -5.16
N LYS A 80 5.59 -5.69 -6.44
CA LYS A 80 6.38 -6.50 -7.38
C LYS A 80 7.83 -6.03 -7.44
N ARG A 81 8.04 -4.72 -7.58
CA ARG A 81 9.38 -4.13 -7.65
C ARG A 81 10.17 -4.32 -6.35
N LEU A 82 9.55 -4.13 -5.18
CA LEU A 82 10.24 -4.26 -3.89
C LEU A 82 10.53 -5.71 -3.50
N MET A 83 9.71 -6.66 -3.98
CA MET A 83 9.93 -8.09 -3.77
C MET A 83 11.21 -8.58 -4.46
N VAL A 84 11.54 -8.05 -5.65
CA VAL A 84 12.73 -8.43 -6.43
C VAL A 84 13.95 -7.53 -6.19
N SER A 85 13.78 -6.42 -5.47
CA SER A 85 14.89 -5.48 -5.22
C SER A 85 15.69 -5.87 -3.97
N PRO A 86 17.03 -6.00 -4.08
CA PRO A 86 17.90 -6.03 -2.92
C PRO A 86 17.70 -4.75 -2.10
N GLN A 87 17.61 -4.89 -0.78
CA GLN A 87 17.40 -3.77 0.13
C GLN A 87 18.67 -2.92 0.27
#